data_AF-A0A3G3IGU2-F1
#
_entry.id   AF-A0A3G3IGU2-F1
#
_cell.length_a   1.000
_cell.length_b   1.000
_cell.length_c   1.000
_cell.angle_alpha   90.00
_cell.angle_beta   90.00
_cell.angle_gamma   90.00
#
_symmetry.space_group_name_H-M   'P 1'
#
loop_
_entity.id
_entity.type
_entity.pdbx_description
1 polymer ?
#
loop_
_entity_poly.entity_id
_entity_poly.type
_entity_poly.pdbx_seq_one_letter_code
_entity_poly.pdbx_strand_id
1 'polypeptide(L)'
;MKDIRQPKKSSKKTDGPAPGTACMDRSGNLVVSCRGCDQFPDAGSPMCIRCITSAISTEGVSDRIQLKAGKDTDISGQAAEVLCDLAQLRRATLPTNGTRRCSACMRSPVRVMGDAWADFPDPSFAAACDRLYSLAGDGPECAACLQRTHSALRMAEDNMERVREKAARIASGKGVA
;
A
#
# COMPACT_ATOMS: atom_id res chain seq x y z
N MET A 1 60.61 -12.03 14.59
CA MET A 1 59.21 -11.90 15.04
C MET A 1 58.35 -11.71 13.81
N LYS A 2 57.36 -12.59 13.59
CA LYS A 2 56.48 -12.60 12.41
C LYS A 2 55.23 -11.80 12.74
N ASP A 3 55.07 -10.61 12.18
CA ASP A 3 53.81 -9.86 12.24
C ASP A 3 52.86 -10.39 11.17
N ILE A 4 51.87 -11.16 11.63
CA ILE A 4 50.80 -11.73 10.84
C ILE A 4 49.81 -10.60 10.53
N ARG A 5 49.82 -10.09 9.29
CA ARG A 5 48.74 -9.24 8.78
C ARG A 5 47.45 -10.05 8.74
N GLN A 6 46.49 -9.71 9.59
CA GLN A 6 45.12 -10.18 9.47
C GLN A 6 44.49 -9.65 8.15
N PRO A 7 43.79 -10.47 7.37
CA PRO A 7 43.05 -9.98 6.22
C PRO A 7 41.81 -9.21 6.71
N LYS A 8 41.70 -7.94 6.33
CA LYS A 8 40.47 -7.16 6.49
C LYS A 8 39.37 -7.88 5.72
N LYS A 9 38.39 -8.45 6.45
CA LYS A 9 37.13 -8.95 5.87
C LYS A 9 36.49 -7.80 5.11
N SER A 10 36.53 -7.88 3.79
CA SER A 10 35.67 -7.12 2.90
C SER A 10 34.24 -7.54 3.19
N SER A 11 33.56 -6.79 4.06
CA SER A 11 32.11 -6.85 4.17
C SER A 11 31.56 -6.34 2.85
N LYS A 12 31.26 -7.27 1.93
CA LYS A 12 30.52 -7.00 0.70
C LYS A 12 29.18 -6.39 1.13
N LYS A 13 29.10 -5.06 1.17
CA LYS A 13 27.86 -4.31 1.34
C LYS A 13 26.97 -4.74 0.20
N THR A 14 26.01 -5.61 0.49
CA THR A 14 24.89 -5.82 -0.42
C THR A 14 24.15 -4.49 -0.50
N ASP A 15 24.31 -3.77 -1.60
CA ASP A 15 23.58 -2.55 -1.94
C ASP A 15 22.09 -2.86 -2.19
N GLY A 16 21.40 -3.31 -1.15
CA GLY A 16 19.99 -3.66 -1.22
C GLY A 16 19.27 -3.40 0.10
N PRO A 17 17.95 -3.17 0.05
CA PRO A 17 17.16 -2.94 1.24
C PRO A 17 17.29 -4.12 2.22
N ALA A 18 17.30 -3.80 3.52
CA ALA A 18 17.24 -4.81 4.58
C ALA A 18 16.03 -5.74 4.36
N PRO A 19 16.08 -7.01 4.79
CA PRO A 19 14.94 -7.93 4.66
C PRO A 19 13.64 -7.29 5.17
N GLY A 20 12.57 -7.35 4.38
CA GLY A 20 11.28 -6.77 4.73
C GLY A 20 11.17 -5.24 4.56
N THR A 21 12.19 -4.59 3.98
CA THR A 21 12.16 -3.14 3.69
C THR A 21 12.10 -2.86 2.18
N ALA A 22 11.82 -1.62 1.82
CA ALA A 22 11.82 -1.14 0.45
C ALA A 22 12.65 0.14 0.33
N CYS A 23 13.14 0.44 -0.87
CA CYS A 23 13.79 1.70 -1.19
C CYS A 23 13.77 1.97 -2.69
N MET A 24 13.87 3.25 -3.07
CA MET A 24 14.14 3.64 -4.45
C MET A 24 15.63 3.44 -4.78
N ASP A 25 15.93 2.81 -5.92
CA ASP A 25 17.31 2.74 -6.43
C ASP A 25 17.72 4.02 -7.17
N ARG A 26 18.98 4.09 -7.61
CA ARG A 26 19.51 5.25 -8.34
C ARG A 26 18.89 5.47 -9.72
N SER A 27 18.22 4.47 -10.26
CA SER A 27 17.53 4.51 -11.54
C SER A 27 16.04 4.83 -11.38
N GLY A 28 15.56 5.03 -10.15
CA GLY A 28 14.16 5.31 -9.87
C GLY A 28 13.26 4.07 -9.82
N ASN A 29 13.83 2.87 -9.76
CA ASN A 29 13.05 1.65 -9.56
C ASN A 29 12.77 1.45 -8.08
N LEU A 30 11.55 1.01 -7.75
CA LEU A 30 11.22 0.60 -6.39
C LEU A 30 11.74 -0.81 -6.15
N VAL A 31 12.64 -0.98 -5.19
CA VAL A 31 13.17 -2.29 -4.80
C VAL A 31 12.56 -2.71 -3.46
N VAL A 32 11.86 -3.84 -3.44
CA VAL A 32 11.25 -4.45 -2.26
C VAL A 32 12.03 -5.71 -1.88
N SER A 33 12.55 -5.75 -0.66
CA SER A 33 13.30 -6.89 -0.12
C SER A 33 12.34 -7.92 0.46
N CYS A 34 12.03 -8.97 -0.30
CA CYS A 34 11.15 -10.07 0.11
C CYS A 34 11.87 -11.15 0.94
N ARG A 35 13.15 -10.94 1.31
CA ARG A 35 13.96 -11.91 2.08
C ARG A 35 13.45 -12.18 3.50
N GLY A 36 12.47 -11.41 3.98
CA GLY A 36 11.78 -11.63 5.25
C GLY A 36 10.47 -12.43 5.10
N CYS A 37 10.11 -12.85 3.89
CA CYS A 37 8.93 -13.67 3.64
C CYS A 37 9.28 -15.16 3.73
N ASP A 38 8.36 -15.97 4.29
CA ASP A 38 8.52 -17.43 4.38
C ASP A 38 8.28 -18.15 3.03
N GLN A 39 7.86 -17.42 2.00
CA GLN A 39 7.53 -17.94 0.68
C GLN A 39 8.07 -17.03 -0.44
N PHE A 40 8.17 -17.59 -1.64
CA PHE A 40 8.49 -16.81 -2.84
C PHE A 40 7.41 -15.74 -3.11
N PRO A 41 7.79 -14.56 -3.60
CA PRO A 41 6.86 -13.47 -3.85
C PRO A 41 5.91 -13.85 -4.98
N ASP A 42 4.61 -13.92 -4.66
CA ASP A 42 3.52 -13.98 -5.61
C ASP A 42 2.88 -12.59 -5.70
N ALA A 43 3.23 -11.84 -6.76
CA ALA A 43 2.76 -10.47 -6.98
C ALA A 43 1.23 -10.33 -7.07
N GLY A 44 0.50 -11.41 -7.35
CA GLY A 44 -0.97 -11.43 -7.39
C GLY A 44 -1.62 -11.72 -6.03
N SER A 45 -0.86 -12.23 -5.06
CA SER A 45 -1.40 -12.57 -3.75
C SER A 45 -1.79 -11.33 -2.95
N PRO A 46 -2.89 -11.38 -2.15
CA PRO A 46 -3.29 -10.28 -1.26
C PRO A 46 -2.17 -9.75 -0.37
N MET A 47 -1.33 -10.64 0.16
CA MET A 47 -0.20 -10.29 1.01
C MET A 47 0.89 -9.51 0.27
N CYS A 48 1.26 -9.94 -0.94
CA CYS A 48 2.26 -9.20 -1.71
C CYS A 48 1.70 -7.86 -2.21
N ILE A 49 0.44 -7.80 -2.64
CA ILE A 49 -0.18 -6.53 -3.05
C ILE A 49 -0.18 -5.55 -1.86
N ARG A 50 -0.48 -5.99 -0.63
CA ARG A 50 -0.34 -5.16 0.59
C ARG A 50 1.08 -4.65 0.77
N CYS A 51 2.06 -5.55 0.71
CA CYS A 51 3.46 -5.21 0.93
C CYS A 51 3.94 -4.18 -0.11
N ILE A 52 3.66 -4.42 -1.39
CA ILE A 52 4.09 -3.58 -2.50
C ILE A 52 3.42 -2.20 -2.44
N THR A 53 2.11 -2.15 -2.27
CA THR A 53 1.39 -0.87 -2.18
C THR A 53 1.81 -0.07 -0.95
N SER A 54 2.11 -0.74 0.17
CA SER A 54 2.70 -0.08 1.33
C SER A 54 4.09 0.49 1.04
N ALA A 55 4.95 -0.27 0.33
CA ALA A 55 6.26 0.22 -0.10
C ALA A 55 6.13 1.44 -1.03
N ILE A 56 5.23 1.40 -2.01
CA ILE A 56 4.94 2.56 -2.89
C ILE A 56 4.43 3.75 -2.08
N SER A 57 3.58 3.52 -1.07
CA SER A 57 3.04 4.56 -0.20
C SER A 57 4.14 5.30 0.58
N THR A 58 5.20 4.58 0.98
CA THR A 58 6.30 5.13 1.77
C THR A 58 7.41 5.71 0.91
N GLU A 59 7.86 4.98 -0.11
CA GLU A 59 9.07 5.30 -0.88
C GLU A 59 8.79 6.17 -2.11
N GLY A 60 7.57 6.10 -2.67
CA GLY A 60 7.19 6.81 -3.89
C GLY A 60 6.67 5.89 -4.99
N VAL A 61 6.10 6.51 -6.02
CA VAL A 61 5.64 5.81 -7.23
C VAL A 61 6.81 5.45 -8.13
N SER A 62 6.72 4.33 -8.83
CA SER A 62 7.73 3.88 -9.79
C SER A 62 7.07 3.08 -10.91
N ASP A 63 7.58 3.25 -12.12
CA ASP A 63 7.14 2.50 -13.30
C ASP A 63 7.64 1.04 -13.29
N ARG A 64 8.64 0.75 -12.43
CA ARG A 64 9.25 -0.57 -12.29
C ARG A 64 9.48 -0.92 -10.83
N ILE A 65 8.94 -2.07 -10.43
CA ILE A 65 9.01 -2.59 -9.07
C ILE A 65 9.74 -3.93 -9.09
N GLN A 66 10.77 -4.06 -8.27
CA GLN A 66 11.60 -5.26 -8.13
C GLN A 66 11.33 -5.95 -6.80
N LEU A 67 10.88 -7.20 -6.85
CA LEU A 67 10.72 -8.05 -5.67
C LEU A 67 11.94 -8.97 -5.53
N LYS A 68 12.74 -8.80 -4.48
CA LYS A 68 13.99 -9.54 -4.26
C LYS A 68 13.85 -10.61 -3.19
N ALA A 69 13.71 -11.87 -3.60
CA ALA A 69 13.64 -13.05 -2.71
C ALA A 69 14.68 -14.15 -3.00
N GLY A 70 15.57 -13.94 -3.98
CA GLY A 70 16.53 -14.94 -4.47
C GLY A 70 16.38 -15.21 -5.97
N LYS A 71 15.13 -15.31 -6.44
CA LYS A 71 14.76 -15.05 -7.84
C LYS A 71 14.05 -13.70 -7.86
N ASP A 72 14.56 -12.78 -8.67
CA ASP A 72 14.00 -11.44 -8.75
C ASP A 72 12.77 -11.45 -9.66
N THR A 73 11.69 -10.85 -9.20
CA THR A 73 10.46 -10.62 -9.98
C THR A 73 10.38 -9.14 -10.31
N ASP A 74 10.34 -8.82 -11.60
CA ASP A 74 10.09 -7.47 -12.10
C ASP A 74 8.61 -7.28 -12.41
N ILE A 75 8.03 -6.18 -11.93
CA ILE A 75 6.68 -5.72 -12.27
C ILE A 75 6.82 -4.36 -12.95
N SER A 76 6.23 -4.21 -14.13
CA SER A 76 6.30 -2.97 -14.91
C SER A 76 5.04 -2.75 -15.74
N GLY A 77 4.92 -1.56 -16.34
CA GLY A 77 3.81 -1.19 -17.22
C GLY A 77 2.47 -1.17 -16.48
N GLN A 78 1.40 -1.61 -17.14
CA GLN A 78 0.03 -1.52 -16.62
C GLN A 78 -0.16 -2.19 -15.25
N ALA A 79 0.59 -3.26 -14.93
CA ALA A 79 0.55 -3.90 -13.62
C ALA A 79 1.17 -3.01 -12.52
N ALA A 80 2.29 -2.34 -12.81
CA ALA A 80 2.89 -1.37 -11.89
C ALA A 80 2.00 -0.14 -11.72
N GLU A 81 1.37 0.33 -12.79
CA GLU A 81 0.41 1.44 -12.70
C GLU A 81 -0.77 1.12 -11.78
N VAL A 82 -1.36 -0.09 -11.89
CA VAL A 82 -2.47 -0.50 -10.99
C VAL A 82 -2.01 -0.51 -9.53
N LEU A 83 -0.81 -0.99 -9.24
CA LEU A 83 -0.25 -0.98 -7.88
C LEU A 83 -0.01 0.45 -7.38
N CYS A 84 0.44 1.35 -8.26
CA CYS A 84 0.59 2.77 -7.95
C CYS A 84 -0.77 3.44 -7.69
N ASP A 85 -1.79 3.16 -8.50
CA ASP A 85 -3.15 3.68 -8.33
C ASP A 85 -3.73 3.21 -6.98
N LEU A 86 -3.57 1.92 -6.64
CA LEU A 86 -3.97 1.38 -5.33
C LEU A 86 -3.26 2.08 -4.16
N ALA A 87 -1.94 2.30 -4.27
CA ALA A 87 -1.15 2.96 -3.24
C ALA A 87 -1.50 4.45 -3.07
N GLN A 88 -1.90 5.12 -4.16
CA GLN A 88 -2.40 6.50 -4.13
C GLN A 88 -3.78 6.57 -3.47
N LEU A 89 -4.68 5.63 -3.79
CA LEU A 89 -6.01 5.55 -3.18
C LEU A 89 -5.91 5.39 -1.66
N ARG A 90 -5.05 4.48 -1.20
CA ARG A 90 -4.77 4.29 0.23
C ARG A 90 -4.26 5.57 0.90
N ARG A 91 -3.37 6.32 0.23
CA ARG A 91 -2.85 7.61 0.74
C ARG A 91 -3.88 8.73 0.75
N ALA A 92 -4.70 8.85 -0.29
CA ALA A 92 -5.68 9.93 -0.43
C ALA A 92 -6.84 9.80 0.57
N THR A 93 -7.15 8.58 0.99
CA THR A 93 -8.33 8.28 1.82
C THR A 93 -8.00 8.09 3.30
N LEU A 94 -6.73 7.86 3.65
CA LEU A 94 -6.25 7.90 5.02
C LEU A 94 -5.85 9.34 5.38
N PRO A 95 -6.48 9.98 6.39
CA PRO A 95 -6.08 11.31 6.81
C PRO A 95 -4.62 11.33 7.28
N THR A 96 -3.75 12.06 6.57
CA THR A 96 -2.31 12.18 6.88
C THR A 96 -2.02 12.92 8.17
N ASN A 97 -2.97 13.71 8.66
CA ASN A 97 -2.91 14.33 9.97
C ASN A 97 -4.29 14.26 10.57
N GLY A 98 -4.40 13.59 11.72
CA GLY A 98 -5.62 13.52 12.51
C GLY A 98 -6.21 14.91 12.65
N THR A 99 -7.30 15.16 11.94
CA THR A 99 -8.09 16.36 12.19
C THR A 99 -8.49 16.25 13.65
N ARG A 100 -7.85 17.04 14.52
CA ARG A 100 -7.96 16.89 16.00
C ARG A 100 -9.41 16.73 16.45
N ARG A 101 -10.33 17.39 15.74
CA ARG A 101 -11.80 17.35 15.91
C ARG A 101 -12.44 15.96 15.81
N CYS A 102 -11.88 15.01 15.06
CA CYS A 102 -12.44 13.66 14.95
C CYS A 102 -11.66 12.59 15.73
N SER A 103 -10.55 12.94 16.39
CA SER A 103 -9.65 11.95 17.02
C SER A 103 -10.35 11.04 18.05
N ALA A 104 -11.33 11.57 18.79
CA ALA A 104 -12.10 10.84 19.80
C ALA A 104 -13.43 10.24 19.27
N CYS A 105 -13.89 10.60 18.06
CA CYS A 105 -15.18 10.17 17.52
C CYS A 105 -15.05 8.79 16.85
N MET A 106 -15.96 7.86 17.17
CA MET A 106 -15.97 6.52 16.57
C MET A 106 -16.19 6.58 15.06
N ARG A 107 -16.97 7.55 14.60
CA ARG A 107 -17.26 7.82 13.19
C ARG A 107 -16.12 8.56 12.46
N SER A 108 -14.91 8.61 13.02
CA SER A 108 -13.79 9.28 12.38
C SER A 108 -13.30 8.55 11.13
N PRO A 109 -12.80 9.26 10.10
CA PRO A 109 -12.31 8.60 8.89
C PRO A 109 -11.15 7.64 9.19
N VAL A 110 -10.27 7.98 10.14
CA VAL A 110 -9.14 7.12 10.52
C VAL A 110 -9.60 5.74 10.99
N ARG A 111 -10.63 5.68 11.84
CA ARG A 111 -11.15 4.41 12.37
C ARG A 111 -11.92 3.63 11.30
N VAL A 112 -12.92 4.26 10.71
CA VAL A 112 -13.84 3.58 9.78
C VAL A 112 -13.14 3.19 8.47
N MET A 113 -12.29 4.06 7.91
CA MET A 113 -11.49 3.71 6.73
C MET A 113 -10.43 2.68 7.07
N GLY A 114 -9.78 2.80 8.25
CA GLY A 114 -8.80 1.83 8.71
C GLY A 114 -9.35 0.41 8.72
N ASP A 115 -10.57 0.23 9.23
CA ASP A 115 -11.26 -1.05 9.24
C ASP A 115 -11.60 -1.53 7.81
N ALA A 116 -12.05 -0.64 6.92
CA ALA A 116 -12.32 -1.01 5.52
C ALA A 116 -11.05 -1.49 4.81
N TRP A 117 -9.92 -0.82 5.05
CA TRP A 117 -8.62 -1.19 4.53
C TRP A 117 -8.03 -2.46 5.17
N ALA A 118 -8.61 -2.95 6.27
CA ALA A 118 -8.21 -4.21 6.87
C ALA A 118 -8.43 -5.40 5.92
N ASP A 119 -9.35 -5.31 4.95
CA ASP A 119 -9.68 -6.36 3.97
C ASP A 119 -8.93 -6.22 2.62
N PHE A 120 -7.96 -5.29 2.52
CA PHE A 120 -7.15 -5.08 1.31
C PHE A 120 -6.52 -6.37 0.71
N PRO A 121 -6.31 -6.52 -0.61
CA PRO A 121 -6.51 -5.57 -1.71
C PRO A 121 -7.95 -5.37 -2.14
N ASP A 122 -8.90 -6.03 -1.48
CA ASP A 122 -10.32 -5.96 -1.84
C ASP A 122 -11.19 -5.40 -0.68
N PRO A 123 -10.99 -4.13 -0.30
CA PRO A 123 -11.73 -3.51 0.79
C PRO A 123 -13.24 -3.46 0.50
N SER A 124 -14.06 -3.72 1.53
CA SER A 124 -15.51 -3.53 1.47
C SER A 124 -15.91 -2.19 2.08
N PHE A 125 -16.01 -1.15 1.24
CA PHE A 125 -16.47 0.18 1.69
C PHE A 125 -17.96 0.22 1.98
N ALA A 126 -18.78 -0.60 1.30
CA ALA A 126 -20.20 -0.72 1.60
C ALA A 126 -20.43 -1.17 3.06
N ALA A 127 -19.74 -2.22 3.50
CA ALA A 127 -19.82 -2.67 4.89
C ALA A 127 -19.31 -1.61 5.89
N ALA A 128 -18.31 -0.81 5.49
CA ALA A 128 -17.83 0.30 6.31
C ALA A 128 -18.82 1.48 6.37
N CYS A 129 -19.56 1.75 5.29
CA CYS A 129 -20.67 2.70 5.24
C CYS A 129 -21.80 2.26 6.19
N ASP A 130 -22.20 0.99 6.17
CA ASP A 130 -23.26 0.47 7.06
C ASP A 130 -22.85 0.59 8.54
N ARG A 131 -21.60 0.26 8.84
CA ARG A 131 -21.02 0.43 10.19
C ARG A 131 -21.01 1.90 10.61
N LEU A 132 -20.64 2.82 9.72
CA LEU A 132 -20.58 4.26 10.02
C LEU A 132 -21.90 4.79 10.61
N TYR A 133 -23.04 4.37 10.06
CA TYR A 133 -24.36 4.80 10.53
C TYR A 133 -24.80 4.09 11.83
N SER A 134 -24.23 2.92 12.12
CA SER A 134 -24.54 2.12 13.30
C SER A 134 -23.69 2.51 14.54
N LEU A 135 -22.56 3.21 14.34
CA LEU A 135 -21.70 3.68 15.43
C LEU A 135 -22.36 4.80 16.23
N ALA A 136 -22.22 4.76 17.57
CA ALA A 136 -22.60 5.85 18.46
C ALA A 136 -21.80 7.12 18.13
N GLY A 137 -22.43 8.28 18.34
CA GLY A 137 -21.89 9.57 17.92
C GLY A 137 -22.43 10.68 18.80
N ASP A 138 -21.98 10.69 20.05
CA ASP A 138 -22.69 11.37 21.14
C ASP A 138 -22.40 12.88 21.24
N GLY A 139 -22.16 13.56 20.12
CA GLY A 139 -21.97 15.01 20.11
C GLY A 139 -21.98 15.67 18.72
N PRO A 140 -22.28 16.98 18.65
CA PRO A 140 -22.39 17.75 17.40
C PRO A 140 -21.11 17.74 16.57
N GLU A 141 -19.93 17.64 17.20
CA GLU A 141 -18.65 17.51 16.50
C GLU A 141 -18.53 16.18 15.71
N CYS A 142 -19.19 15.13 16.17
CA CYS A 142 -19.17 13.81 15.55
C CYS A 142 -20.11 13.73 14.32
N ALA A 143 -21.11 14.63 14.21
CA ALA A 143 -21.92 14.78 13.00
C ALA A 143 -21.10 15.29 11.80
N ALA A 144 -20.18 16.22 12.02
CA ALA A 144 -19.24 16.67 11.00
C ALA A 144 -18.23 15.55 10.62
N CYS A 145 -17.91 14.65 11.55
CA CYS A 145 -17.09 13.47 11.25
C CYS A 145 -17.87 12.45 10.42
N LEU A 146 -19.16 12.21 10.71
CA LEU A 146 -20.03 11.35 9.91
C LEU A 146 -20.00 11.75 8.43
N GLN A 147 -20.30 13.01 8.13
CA GLN A 147 -20.37 13.49 6.73
C GLN A 147 -19.01 13.37 6.03
N ARG A 148 -17.91 13.74 6.71
CA ARG A 148 -16.56 13.60 6.15
C ARG A 148 -16.17 12.15 5.88
N THR A 149 -16.47 11.25 6.81
CA THR A 149 -16.17 9.83 6.66
C THR A 149 -17.02 9.21 5.56
N HIS A 150 -18.30 9.57 5.46
CA HIS A 150 -19.17 9.14 4.38
C HIS A 150 -18.63 9.58 3.00
N SER A 151 -18.25 10.85 2.85
CA SER A 151 -17.62 11.33 1.60
C SER A 151 -16.33 10.60 1.28
N ALA A 152 -15.48 10.35 2.28
CA ALA A 152 -14.24 9.59 2.09
C ALA A 152 -14.50 8.15 1.64
N LEU A 153 -15.49 7.47 2.22
CA LEU A 153 -15.91 6.12 1.82
C LEU A 153 -16.42 6.10 0.38
N ARG A 154 -17.27 7.04 0.00
CA ARG A 154 -17.78 7.15 -1.39
C ARG A 154 -16.68 7.41 -2.40
N MET A 155 -15.77 8.34 -2.09
CA MET A 155 -14.60 8.59 -2.94
C MET A 155 -13.69 7.36 -3.05
N ALA A 156 -13.51 6.61 -1.96
CA ALA A 156 -12.71 5.40 -1.96
C ALA A 156 -13.35 4.29 -2.79
N GLU A 157 -14.67 4.13 -2.69
CA GLU A 157 -15.48 3.21 -3.48
C GLU A 157 -15.39 3.50 -4.98
N ASP A 158 -15.69 4.74 -5.39
CA ASP A 158 -15.62 5.17 -6.79
C ASP A 158 -14.20 4.99 -7.37
N ASN A 159 -13.17 5.32 -6.58
CA ASN A 159 -11.79 5.15 -7.03
C ASN A 159 -11.39 3.66 -7.11
N MET A 160 -11.83 2.80 -6.18
CA MET A 160 -11.52 1.38 -6.23
C MET A 160 -12.23 0.70 -7.39
N GLU A 161 -13.46 1.13 -7.72
CA GLU A 161 -14.16 0.66 -8.91
C GLU A 161 -13.36 0.96 -10.18
N ARG A 162 -12.85 2.20 -10.34
CA ARG A 162 -11.97 2.54 -11.48
C ARG A 162 -10.71 1.69 -11.55
N VAL A 163 -10.09 1.40 -10.41
CA VAL A 163 -8.91 0.53 -10.35
C VAL A 163 -9.26 -0.92 -10.71
N ARG A 164 -10.39 -1.44 -10.22
CA ARG A 164 -10.90 -2.78 -10.57
C ARG A 164 -11.21 -2.87 -12.07
N GLU A 165 -11.87 -1.87 -12.65
CA GLU A 165 -12.14 -1.82 -14.09
C GLU A 165 -10.85 -1.81 -14.92
N LYS A 166 -9.86 -1.01 -14.50
CA LYS A 166 -8.53 -0.98 -15.12
C LYS A 166 -7.88 -2.36 -15.04
N ALA A 167 -7.84 -2.98 -13.86
CA ALA A 167 -7.27 -4.31 -13.66
C ALA A 167 -7.99 -5.38 -14.50
N ALA A 168 -9.32 -5.36 -14.55
CA ALA A 168 -10.12 -6.30 -15.34
C ALA A 168 -9.90 -6.15 -16.86
N ARG A 169 -9.76 -4.92 -17.35
CA ARG A 169 -9.41 -4.65 -18.76
C ARG A 169 -8.05 -5.21 -19.13
N ILE A 170 -7.06 -5.04 -18.25
CA ILE A 170 -5.71 -5.58 -18.43
C ILE A 170 -5.76 -7.11 -18.46
N ALA A 171 -6.44 -7.72 -17.49
CA ALA A 171 -6.60 -9.18 -17.41
C ALA A 171 -7.34 -9.77 -18.63
N SER A 172 -8.29 -9.03 -19.20
CA SER A 172 -9.04 -9.44 -20.40
C SER A 172 -8.27 -9.22 -21.71
N GLY A 173 -7.05 -8.69 -21.68
CA GLY A 173 -6.27 -8.35 -22.88
C GLY A 173 -6.83 -7.18 -23.70
N LYS A 174 -7.86 -6.48 -23.22
CA LYS A 174 -8.53 -5.36 -23.91
C LYS A 174 -7.79 -4.01 -23.75
N GLY A 175 -6.55 -4.03 -23.27
CA GLY A 175 -5.73 -2.85 -23.01
C GLY A 175 -4.49 -2.73 -23.90
N VAL A 176 -4.38 -3.51 -24.97
CA VAL A 176 -3.28 -3.44 -25.94
C VAL A 176 -3.74 -2.61 -27.14
N ALA A 177 -3.56 -1.30 -27.04
CA ALA A 177 -3.48 -0.37 -28.17
C ALA A 177 -2.61 0.82 -27.76
#